data_AF-A0A934SFY4-F1
#
_entry.id   AF-A0A934SFY4-F1
#
_cell.length_a   1.000
_cell.length_b   1.000
_cell.length_c   1.000
_cell.angle_alpha   90.00
_cell.angle_beta   90.00
_cell.angle_gamma   90.00
#
_symmetry.space_group_name_H-M   'P 1'
#
loop_
_entity.id
_entity.type
_entity.pdbx_description
1 polymer ?
#
loop_
_entity_poly.entity_id
_entity_poly.type
_entity_poly.pdbx_seq_one_letter_code
_entity_poly.pdbx_strand_id
1 'polypeptide(L)'
;MLLIAPFGASCVLLFALPASPLARPRNVVGGHFLTALMGLLALTFIGDGVLAMGIGVGLGIAAMQFTETLHPPAGGNPLVVIMTGAGWSFLALPIIAGALILLLVAFIYHRFVSKRAWPA
;
A
#
# COMPACT_ATOMS: atom_id res chain seq x y z
N MET A 1 9.37 11.22 -5.11
CA MET A 1 8.06 11.17 -5.81
C MET A 1 6.98 10.77 -4.81
N LEU A 2 5.87 11.49 -4.75
CA LEU A 2 4.75 11.19 -3.82
C LEU A 2 3.79 10.10 -4.34
N LEU A 3 3.86 9.77 -5.63
CA LEU A 3 2.95 8.84 -6.29
C LEU A 3 3.71 7.57 -6.72
N ILE A 4 3.16 6.41 -6.39
CA ILE A 4 3.67 5.08 -6.76
C ILE A 4 2.56 4.31 -7.46
N ALA A 5 2.92 3.43 -8.42
CA ALA A 5 1.94 2.64 -9.18
C ALA A 5 0.91 1.88 -8.29
N PRO A 6 1.30 1.31 -7.13
CA PRO A 6 0.37 0.72 -6.15
C PRO A 6 -0.81 1.63 -5.76
N PHE A 7 -0.60 2.95 -5.60
CA PHE A 7 -1.71 3.86 -5.26
C PHE A 7 -2.75 4.00 -6.37
N GLY A 8 -2.33 3.88 -7.64
CA GLY A 8 -3.28 3.83 -8.75
C GLY A 8 -4.22 2.63 -8.65
N ALA A 9 -3.69 1.46 -8.29
CA ALA A 9 -4.49 0.26 -8.04
C ALA A 9 -5.36 0.40 -6.78
N SER A 10 -4.88 1.09 -5.74
CA SER A 10 -5.68 1.42 -4.55
C SER A 10 -6.87 2.31 -4.88
N CYS A 11 -6.72 3.28 -5.80
CA CYS A 11 -7.83 4.09 -6.29
C CYS A 11 -8.94 3.22 -6.88
N VAL A 12 -8.62 2.17 -7.64
CA VAL A 12 -9.63 1.26 -8.19
C VAL A 12 -10.47 0.64 -7.07
N LEU A 13 -9.84 0.12 -6.02
CA LEU A 13 -10.58 -0.46 -4.89
C LEU A 13 -11.39 0.60 -4.12
N LEU A 14 -10.77 1.74 -3.81
CA LEU A 14 -11.41 2.79 -3.02
C LEU A 14 -12.62 3.39 -3.73
N PHE A 15 -12.48 3.75 -5.01
CA PHE A 15 -13.53 4.50 -5.71
C PHE A 15 -14.50 3.60 -6.49
N ALA A 16 -14.04 2.49 -7.07
CA ALA A 16 -14.91 1.60 -7.87
C ALA A 16 -15.54 0.48 -7.02
N LEU A 17 -14.89 0.03 -5.95
CA LEU A 17 -15.35 -1.06 -5.09
C LEU A 17 -15.34 -0.68 -3.58
N PRO A 18 -15.94 0.46 -3.18
CA PRO A 18 -15.83 0.98 -1.81
C PRO A 18 -16.37 0.05 -0.73
N ALA A 19 -17.35 -0.81 -1.05
CA ALA A 19 -17.92 -1.77 -0.10
C ALA A 19 -17.02 -3.00 0.14
N SER A 20 -15.91 -3.13 -0.60
CA SER A 20 -15.00 -4.25 -0.42
C SER A 20 -14.33 -4.20 0.95
N PRO A 21 -14.26 -5.32 1.70
CA PRO A 21 -13.51 -5.37 2.95
C PRO A 21 -12.02 -5.04 2.76
N LEU A 22 -11.48 -5.20 1.55
CA LEU A 22 -10.10 -4.87 1.20
C LEU A 22 -9.85 -3.37 1.01
N ALA A 23 -10.92 -2.57 0.86
CA ALA A 23 -10.88 -1.12 0.73
C ALA A 23 -10.98 -0.40 2.09
N ARG A 24 -11.05 -1.13 3.20
CA ARG A 24 -11.12 -0.53 4.54
C ARG A 24 -9.85 0.28 4.85
N PRO A 25 -9.96 1.43 5.54
CA PRO A 25 -8.80 2.28 5.88
C PRO A 25 -7.65 1.53 6.55
N ARG A 26 -7.96 0.60 7.47
CA ARG A 26 -6.96 -0.24 8.15
C ARG A 26 -6.14 -1.07 7.16
N ASN A 27 -6.78 -1.62 6.13
CA ASN A 27 -6.13 -2.46 5.13
C ASN A 27 -5.26 -1.61 4.20
N VAL A 28 -5.74 -0.42 3.80
CA VAL A 28 -4.94 0.49 2.96
C VAL A 28 -3.67 0.92 3.68
N VAL A 29 -3.78 1.50 4.89
CA VAL A 29 -2.59 1.99 5.62
C VAL A 29 -1.69 0.82 6.01
N GLY A 30 -2.25 -0.22 6.64
CA GLY A 30 -1.48 -1.38 7.10
C GLY A 30 -0.82 -2.13 5.95
N GLY A 31 -1.57 -2.37 4.87
CA GLY A 31 -1.06 -3.05 3.69
C GLY A 31 0.10 -2.29 3.05
N HIS A 32 -0.05 -0.99 2.77
CA HIS A 32 1.06 -0.23 2.17
C HIS A 32 2.27 -0.12 3.09
N PHE A 33 2.06 0.09 4.38
CA PHE A 33 3.14 0.17 5.36
C PHE A 33 3.92 -1.15 5.46
N LEU A 34 3.23 -2.27 5.68
CA LEU A 34 3.87 -3.57 5.90
C LEU A 34 4.63 -4.04 4.67
N THR A 35 4.05 -3.91 3.48
CA THR A 35 4.75 -4.36 2.25
C THR A 35 5.93 -3.44 1.92
N ALA A 36 5.83 -2.12 2.13
CA ALA A 36 6.97 -1.23 1.96
C ALA A 36 8.09 -1.53 2.98
N LEU A 37 7.73 -1.84 4.22
CA LEU A 37 8.67 -2.23 5.27
C LEU A 37 9.39 -3.52 4.89
N MET A 38 8.67 -4.55 4.45
CA MET A 38 9.28 -5.81 3.99
C MET A 38 10.17 -5.61 2.76
N GLY A 39 9.78 -4.72 1.84
CA GLY A 39 10.62 -4.32 0.71
C GLY A 39 11.92 -3.65 1.14
N LEU A 40 11.88 -2.74 2.12
CA LEU A 40 13.07 -2.05 2.65
C LEU A 40 13.99 -3.00 3.41
N LEU A 41 13.42 -3.92 4.20
CA LEU A 41 14.19 -4.97 4.87
C LEU A 41 14.88 -5.87 3.84
N ALA A 42 14.14 -6.33 2.82
CA ALA A 42 14.73 -7.14 1.74
C ALA A 42 15.86 -6.38 1.03
N LEU A 43 15.64 -5.11 0.65
CA LEU A 43 16.67 -4.29 0.04
C LEU A 43 17.91 -4.12 0.93
N THR A 44 17.71 -3.92 2.23
CA THR A 44 18.80 -3.68 3.19
C THR A 44 19.65 -4.93 3.43
N PHE A 45 19.02 -6.11 3.52
CA PHE A 45 19.73 -7.36 3.89
C PHE A 45 20.12 -8.24 2.71
N ILE A 46 19.41 -8.14 1.58
CA ILE A 46 19.60 -9.00 0.40
C ILE A 46 20.19 -8.19 -0.77
N GLY A 47 19.92 -6.89 -0.83
CA GLY A 47 20.31 -6.03 -1.94
C GLY A 47 19.21 -5.90 -3.00
N ASP A 48 19.61 -5.68 -4.25
CA ASP A 48 18.72 -5.51 -5.38
C ASP A 48 18.52 -6.82 -6.19
N GLY A 49 17.60 -6.78 -7.15
CA GLY A 49 17.33 -7.90 -8.05
C GLY A 49 16.12 -8.76 -7.70
N VAL A 50 15.88 -9.77 -8.55
CA VAL A 50 14.64 -10.55 -8.58
C VAL A 50 14.42 -11.36 -7.30
N LEU A 51 15.48 -11.86 -6.68
CA LEU A 51 15.38 -12.62 -5.43
C LEU A 51 14.89 -11.74 -4.27
N ALA A 52 15.50 -10.56 -4.09
CA ALA A 52 15.07 -9.60 -3.07
C ALA A 52 13.61 -9.16 -3.31
N MET A 53 13.23 -8.93 -4.58
CA MET A 53 11.86 -8.59 -4.95
C MET A 53 10.87 -9.70 -4.58
N GLY A 54 11.17 -10.95 -4.95
CA GLY A 54 10.33 -12.10 -4.62
C GLY A 54 10.16 -12.30 -3.11
N ILE A 55 11.26 -12.18 -2.35
CA ILE A 55 11.24 -12.29 -0.89
C ILE A 55 10.45 -11.13 -0.27
N GLY A 56 10.70 -9.89 -0.69
CA GLY A 56 9.99 -8.71 -0.18
C GLY A 56 8.48 -8.77 -0.43
N VAL A 57 8.06 -9.21 -1.62
CA VAL A 57 6.64 -9.44 -1.96
C VAL A 57 6.05 -10.57 -1.12
N GLY A 58 6.72 -11.73 -1.07
CA GLY A 58 6.24 -12.88 -0.30
C GLY A 58 6.06 -12.58 1.18
N LEU A 59 7.07 -11.96 1.81
CA LEU A 59 7.01 -11.54 3.21
C LEU A 59 5.97 -10.45 3.44
N GLY A 60 5.83 -9.49 2.51
CA GLY A 60 4.81 -8.45 2.59
C GLY A 60 3.39 -9.03 2.57
N ILE A 61 3.13 -10.01 1.69
CA ILE A 61 1.84 -10.71 1.63
C ILE A 61 1.61 -11.50 2.91
N ALA A 62 2.60 -12.28 3.37
CA ALA A 62 2.51 -13.04 4.61
C ALA A 62 2.22 -12.14 5.82
N ALA A 63 2.90 -11.00 5.93
CA ALA A 63 2.67 -10.02 6.98
C ALA A 63 1.23 -9.49 6.95
N MET A 64 0.72 -9.09 5.78
CA MET A 64 -0.66 -8.63 5.63
C MET A 64 -1.70 -9.69 5.99
N GLN A 65 -1.45 -10.97 5.68
CA GLN A 65 -2.32 -12.08 6.06
C GLN A 65 -2.33 -12.23 7.59
N PHE A 66 -1.15 -12.21 8.21
CA PHE A 66 -1.00 -12.35 9.66
C PHE A 66 -1.67 -11.21 10.45
N THR A 67 -1.60 -9.98 9.94
CA THR A 67 -2.21 -8.80 10.57
C THR A 67 -3.64 -8.52 10.12
N GLU A 68 -4.21 -9.35 9.24
CA GLU A 68 -5.53 -9.15 8.62
C GLU A 68 -5.70 -7.78 7.92
N THR A 69 -4.62 -7.22 7.39
CA THR A 69 -4.60 -5.93 6.68
C THR A 69 -4.40 -6.12 5.17
N LEU A 70 -4.91 -7.21 4.61
CA LEU A 70 -4.75 -7.52 3.20
C LEU A 70 -5.28 -6.39 2.30
N HIS A 71 -4.38 -5.79 1.54
CA HIS A 71 -4.67 -4.81 0.51
C HIS A 71 -3.86 -5.15 -0.75
N PRO A 72 -4.43 -5.92 -1.70
CA PRO A 72 -3.69 -6.42 -2.86
C PRO A 72 -2.88 -5.37 -3.64
N PRO A 73 -3.35 -4.12 -3.83
CA PRO A 73 -2.55 -3.07 -4.48
C PRO A 73 -1.18 -2.83 -3.83
N ALA A 74 -1.10 -2.94 -2.49
CA ALA A 74 0.14 -2.73 -1.75
C ALA A 74 1.20 -3.80 -2.02
N GLY A 75 0.83 -4.95 -2.60
CA GLY A 75 1.77 -6.02 -2.96
C GLY A 75 2.85 -5.58 -3.95
N GLY A 76 2.64 -4.48 -4.70
CA GLY A 76 3.64 -3.91 -5.60
C GLY A 76 4.69 -3.03 -4.92
N ASN A 77 4.52 -2.62 -3.65
CA ASN A 77 5.45 -1.70 -2.98
C ASN A 77 6.90 -2.25 -2.89
N PRO A 78 7.15 -3.54 -2.57
CA PRO A 78 8.51 -4.08 -2.53
C PRO A 78 9.24 -3.95 -3.86
N LEU A 79 8.53 -4.14 -4.98
CA LEU A 79 9.10 -3.96 -6.31
C LEU A 79 9.56 -2.52 -6.51
N VAL A 80 8.71 -1.54 -6.17
CA VAL A 80 9.06 -0.12 -6.27
C VAL A 80 10.25 0.21 -5.39
N VAL A 81 10.25 -0.24 -4.13
CA VAL A 81 11.34 0.01 -3.17
C VAL A 81 12.67 -0.49 -3.73
N ILE A 82 12.71 -1.73 -4.19
CA ILE A 82 13.95 -2.39 -4.62
C ILE A 82 14.42 -1.83 -5.97
N MET A 83 13.52 -1.68 -6.95
CA MET A 83 13.88 -1.16 -8.27
C MET A 83 14.36 0.29 -8.24
N THR A 84 13.92 1.07 -7.25
CA THR A 84 14.33 2.48 -7.11
C THR A 84 15.45 2.69 -6.10
N GLY A 85 15.92 1.65 -5.41
CA GLY A 85 16.89 1.76 -4.33
C GLY A 85 16.41 2.67 -3.20
N ALA A 86 15.12 2.60 -2.85
CA ALA A 86 14.51 3.55 -1.92
C ALA A 86 15.11 3.45 -0.50
N GLY A 87 15.29 4.59 0.15
CA GLY A 87 15.72 4.66 1.55
C GLY A 87 14.56 4.54 2.55
N TRP A 88 14.89 4.44 3.83
CA TRP A 88 13.91 4.31 4.93
C TRP A 88 12.88 5.44 5.04
N SER A 89 13.22 6.63 4.54
CA SER A 89 12.28 7.75 4.44
C SER A 89 11.05 7.43 3.57
N PHE A 90 11.15 6.43 2.68
CA PHE A 90 10.06 5.92 1.85
C PHE A 90 8.82 5.51 2.66
N LEU A 91 8.99 5.01 3.89
CA LEU A 91 7.88 4.66 4.78
C LEU A 91 7.05 5.88 5.18
N ALA A 92 7.71 6.98 5.56
CA ALA A 92 7.02 8.21 5.89
C ALA A 92 6.44 8.86 4.62
N LEU A 93 7.30 9.01 3.60
CA LEU A 93 7.02 9.62 2.32
C LEU A 93 7.63 8.77 1.19
N PRO A 94 6.82 8.13 0.34
CA PRO A 94 5.41 8.43 0.07
C PRO A 94 4.38 7.59 0.84
N ILE A 95 4.78 6.55 1.57
CA ILE A 95 3.84 5.48 1.95
C ILE A 95 2.74 5.93 2.91
N ILE A 96 3.09 6.36 4.14
CA ILE A 96 2.09 6.73 5.14
C ILE A 96 1.35 8.00 4.71
N ALA A 97 2.08 9.06 4.33
CA ALA A 97 1.45 10.31 3.93
C ALA A 97 0.54 10.13 2.70
N GLY A 98 1.00 9.39 1.68
CA GLY A 98 0.21 9.12 0.48
C GLY A 98 -1.03 8.30 0.76
N ALA A 99 -0.93 7.26 1.59
CA ALA A 99 -2.09 6.45 2.00
C ALA A 99 -3.14 7.29 2.77
N LEU A 100 -2.70 8.16 3.68
CA LEU A 100 -3.59 9.04 4.44
C LEU A 100 -4.28 10.08 3.54
N ILE A 101 -3.52 10.70 2.61
CA ILE A 101 -4.08 11.62 1.62
C ILE A 101 -5.11 10.89 0.75
N LEU A 102 -4.79 9.68 0.28
CA LEU A 102 -5.69 8.91 -0.56
C LEU A 102 -6.99 8.54 0.17
N LEU A 103 -6.91 8.14 1.44
CA LEU A 103 -8.08 7.87 2.27
C LEU A 103 -8.91 9.12 2.54
N LEU A 104 -8.27 10.28 2.74
CA LEU A 104 -8.96 11.55 2.90
C LEU A 104 -9.75 11.92 1.63
N VAL A 105 -9.14 11.77 0.46
CA VAL A 105 -9.80 12.02 -0.83
C VAL A 105 -10.95 11.03 -1.04
N ALA A 106 -10.75 9.74 -0.75
CA ALA A 106 -11.81 8.74 -0.81
C ALA A 106 -12.99 9.08 0.11
N PHE A 107 -12.70 9.49 1.35
CA PHE A 107 -13.73 9.90 2.31
C PHE A 107 -14.54 11.09 1.79
N ILE A 108 -13.88 12.16 1.34
CA ILE A 108 -14.54 13.36 0.80
C ILE A 108 -15.42 12.97 -0.42
N TYR A 109 -14.87 12.17 -1.34
CA TYR A 109 -15.61 11.72 -2.51
C TYR A 109 -16.86 10.91 -2.15
N HIS A 110 -16.74 9.96 -1.22
CA HIS A 110 -17.88 9.13 -0.84
C HIS A 110 -18.94 9.90 -0.09
N ARG A 111 -18.52 10.80 0.82
CA ARG A 111 -19.42 11.62 1.62
C ARG A 111 -20.20 12.64 0.79
N PHE A 112 -19.53 13.33 -0.13
CA PHE A 112 -20.11 14.51 -0.80
C PHE A 112 -20.52 14.28 -2.25
N VAL A 113 -19.81 13.40 -2.98
CA VAL A 113 -20.04 13.19 -4.42
C VAL A 113 -20.91 11.98 -4.65
N SER A 114 -20.44 10.79 -4.27
CA SER A 114 -21.22 9.55 -4.51
C SER A 114 -22.37 9.35 -3.52
N LYS A 115 -22.38 10.09 -2.39
CA LYS A 115 -23.37 10.01 -1.30
C LYS A 115 -23.55 8.58 -0.76
N ARG A 116 -22.46 7.80 -0.76
CA ARG A 116 -22.42 6.42 -0.21
C ARG A 116 -21.76 6.45 1.16
N ALA A 117 -22.24 5.61 2.07
CA ALA A 117 -21.57 5.41 3.35
C ALA A 117 -20.26 4.65 3.11
N TRP A 118 -19.14 5.30 3.43
CA TRP A 118 -17.81 4.71 3.44
C TRP A 118 -16.96 5.45 4.48
N PRO A 119 -16.15 4.76 5.30
CA PRO A 119 -15.95 3.31 5.32
C PRO A 119 -17.19 2.53 5.81
N ALA A 120 -17.33 1.30 5.32
CA ALA A 120 -18.42 0.36 5.65
C ALA A 120 -17.98 -0.73 6.64
#